data_AF-A0A2R7J7E1-F1
#
_entry.id   AF-A0A2R7J7E1-F1
#
_cell.length_a   1.000
_cell.length_b   1.000
_cell.length_c   1.000
_cell.angle_alpha   90.00
_cell.angle_beta   90.00
_cell.angle_gamma   90.00
#
_symmetry.space_group_name_H-M   'P 1'
#
loop_
_entity.id
_entity.type
_entity.pdbx_description
1 polymer ?
#
loop_
_entity_poly.entity_id
_entity_poly.type
_entity_poly.pdbx_seq_one_letter_code
_entity_poly.pdbx_strand_id
1 'polypeptide(L)'
;MAALDFTEIAPAQSGPGRDGFELFARELLLAEGFRIVEQPDRGADGGRDMIVEEERLGPGGANIIRWLVSCKHKAHSGTSVTPGDEQNVRDRLGVVDKA
;
A
#
# COMPACT_ATOMS: atom_id res chain seq x y z
N MET A 1 1.48 -11.26 25.14
CA MET A 1 1.52 -11.38 23.68
C MET A 1 1.36 -9.96 23.16
N ALA A 2 2.43 -9.34 22.66
CA ALA A 2 2.34 -7.97 22.17
C ALA A 2 1.58 -8.00 20.84
N ALA A 3 0.27 -7.79 20.88
CA ALA A 3 -0.49 -7.51 19.69
C ALA A 3 -0.10 -6.10 19.24
N LEU A 4 0.32 -5.94 17.98
CA LEU A 4 0.55 -4.61 17.40
C LEU A 4 -0.77 -3.84 17.41
N ASP A 5 -0.81 -2.73 18.14
CA ASP A 5 -1.98 -1.87 18.20
C ASP A 5 -1.86 -0.76 17.15
N PHE A 6 -2.57 -0.93 16.03
CA PHE A 6 -2.58 0.05 14.95
C PHE A 6 -3.48 1.27 15.23
N THR A 7 -4.16 1.32 16.37
CA THR A 7 -4.93 2.52 16.77
C THR A 7 -4.03 3.71 17.11
N GLU A 8 -2.73 3.49 17.31
CA GLU A 8 -1.72 4.55 17.46
C GLU A 8 -1.56 5.40 16.19
N ILE A 9 -1.87 4.83 15.03
CA ILE A 9 -1.85 5.54 13.74
C ILE A 9 -3.21 6.20 13.54
N ALA A 10 -3.25 7.47 13.11
CA ALA A 10 -4.51 8.18 12.91
C ALA A 10 -5.41 7.48 11.86
N PRO A 11 -6.74 7.59 11.99
CA PRO A 11 -7.67 6.99 11.05
C PRO A 11 -7.56 7.61 9.66
N ALA A 12 -7.76 6.79 8.64
CA ALA A 12 -7.94 7.28 7.27
C ALA A 12 -9.19 8.18 7.21
N GLN A 13 -9.13 9.25 6.41
CA GLN A 13 -10.21 10.23 6.17
C GLN A 13 -10.60 11.24 7.28
N SER A 14 -9.89 11.35 8.42
CA SER A 14 -10.13 12.48 9.35
C SER A 14 -8.90 12.95 10.11
N GLY A 15 -8.59 14.24 9.99
CA GLY A 15 -7.62 14.95 10.83
C GLY A 15 -6.18 15.06 10.28
N PRO A 16 -5.30 15.78 10.99
CA PRO A 16 -3.88 15.88 10.68
C PRO A 16 -3.22 14.53 10.98
N GLY A 17 -2.77 13.80 9.95
CA GLY A 17 -2.13 12.49 10.09
C GLY A 17 -2.83 11.33 9.36
N ARG A 18 -3.88 11.61 8.58
CA ARG A 18 -4.62 10.60 7.79
C ARG A 18 -3.73 9.74 6.87
N ASP A 19 -2.59 10.29 6.42
CA ASP A 19 -1.63 9.59 5.54
C ASP A 19 -0.61 8.76 6.34
N GLY A 20 -0.72 8.72 7.68
CA GLY A 20 0.25 8.06 8.56
C GLY A 20 0.34 6.55 8.33
N PHE A 21 -0.77 5.91 7.97
CA PHE A 21 -0.78 4.48 7.66
C PHE A 21 -0.11 4.18 6.31
N GLU A 22 -0.31 5.04 5.30
CA GLU A 22 0.36 4.93 4.00
C GLU A 22 1.86 5.16 4.13
N LEU A 23 2.28 6.16 4.93
CA LEU A 23 3.69 6.40 5.22
C LEU A 23 4.31 5.23 5.98
N PHE A 24 3.61 4.65 6.96
CA PHE A 24 4.06 3.43 7.64
C PHE A 24 4.24 2.26 6.66
N ALA A 25 3.26 2.02 5.79
CA ALA A 25 3.33 0.95 4.79
C ALA A 25 4.51 1.14 3.83
N ARG A 26 4.78 2.37 3.40
CA ARG A 26 5.96 2.72 2.60
C ARG A 26 7.26 2.36 3.31
N GLU A 27 7.42 2.78 4.57
CA GLU A 27 8.64 2.51 5.35
C GLU A 27 8.81 1.01 5.61
N LEU A 28 7.70 0.28 5.85
CA LEU A 28 7.71 -1.18 5.98
C LEU A 28 8.19 -1.84 4.69
N LEU A 29 7.65 -1.45 3.53
CA LEU A 29 8.04 -2.02 2.23
C LEU A 29 9.50 -1.69 1.89
N LEU A 30 9.97 -0.48 2.22
CA LEU A 30 11.40 -0.13 2.10
C LEU A 30 12.28 -1.02 3.00
N ALA A 31 11.87 -1.25 4.24
CA ALA A 31 12.60 -2.09 5.19
C ALA A 31 12.65 -3.57 4.75
N GLU A 32 11.59 -4.06 4.10
CA GLU A 32 11.53 -5.40 3.48
C GLU A 32 12.33 -5.50 2.16
N GLY A 33 12.89 -4.39 1.67
CA GLY A 33 13.76 -4.37 0.50
C GLY A 33 13.06 -4.08 -0.84
N PHE A 34 11.80 -3.64 -0.81
CA PHE A 34 11.10 -3.17 -2.00
C PHE A 34 11.57 -1.76 -2.37
N ARG A 35 11.57 -1.46 -3.68
CA ARG A 35 11.84 -0.13 -4.21
C ARG A 35 10.53 0.62 -4.40
N ILE A 36 10.40 1.82 -3.86
CA ILE A 36 9.22 2.66 -4.08
C ILE A 36 9.35 3.35 -5.45
N VAL A 37 8.41 3.08 -6.35
CA VAL A 37 8.36 3.68 -7.69
C VAL A 37 7.47 4.90 -7.70
N GLU A 38 6.28 4.79 -7.10
CA GLU A 38 5.37 5.91 -6.90
C GLU A 38 5.12 6.08 -5.41
N GLN A 39 5.34 7.30 -4.91
CA GLN A 39 5.12 7.63 -3.51
C GLN A 39 3.63 7.82 -3.22
N PRO A 40 3.18 7.58 -1.98
CA PRO A 40 1.86 8.01 -1.56
C PRO A 40 1.74 9.53 -1.72
N ASP A 41 0.75 9.96 -2.50
CA ASP A 41 0.43 11.37 -2.72
C ASP A 41 -0.94 11.68 -2.09
N ARG A 42 -1.20 12.97 -1.84
CA ARG A 42 -2.46 13.43 -1.28
C ARG A 42 -3.45 13.72 -2.41
N GLY A 43 -4.25 12.73 -2.80
CA GLY A 43 -5.19 12.90 -3.90
C GLY A 43 -6.41 11.99 -3.87
N ALA A 44 -7.29 12.19 -4.85
CA ALA A 44 -8.33 11.22 -5.18
C ALA A 44 -7.70 10.15 -6.08
N ASP A 45 -6.89 9.27 -5.50
CA ASP A 45 -5.96 8.43 -6.26
C ASP A 45 -6.62 7.20 -6.89
N GLY A 46 -7.94 7.23 -7.09
CA GLY A 46 -8.69 6.12 -7.69
C GLY A 46 -8.59 4.80 -6.92
N GLY A 47 -8.11 4.84 -5.66
CA GLY A 47 -7.84 3.68 -4.83
C GLY A 47 -6.44 3.06 -5.03
N ARG A 48 -5.48 3.82 -5.52
CA ARG A 48 -4.07 3.47 -5.57
C ARG A 48 -3.32 4.31 -4.55
N ASP A 49 -2.54 3.68 -3.69
CA ASP A 49 -1.82 4.40 -2.65
C ASP A 49 -0.30 4.44 -2.94
N MET A 50 0.26 3.41 -3.61
CA MET A 50 1.63 3.45 -4.14
C MET A 50 1.89 2.35 -5.17
N ILE A 51 3.00 2.43 -5.91
CA ILE A 51 3.59 1.29 -6.63
C ILE A 51 4.97 1.02 -6.08
N VAL A 52 5.25 -0.27 -5.86
CA VAL A 52 6.56 -0.75 -5.44
C VAL A 52 7.09 -1.81 -6.39
N GLU A 53 8.40 -1.94 -6.44
CA GLU A 53 9.13 -2.93 -7.23
C GLU A 53 9.86 -3.88 -6.30
N GLU A 54 9.77 -5.17 -6.62
CA GLU A 54 10.53 -6.24 -5.98
C GLU A 54 11.55 -6.77 -6.99
N GLU A 55 12.84 -6.68 -6.64
CA GLU A 55 13.91 -7.28 -7.44
C GLU A 55 14.20 -8.69 -6.94
N ARG A 56 13.85 -9.69 -7.74
CA ARG A 56 14.14 -11.10 -7.45
C ARG A 56 15.34 -11.58 -8.24
N LEU A 57 16.40 -11.94 -7.54
CA LEU A 57 17.59 -12.54 -8.15
C LEU A 57 17.41 -14.06 -8.24
N GLY A 58 17.55 -14.60 -9.45
CA GLY A 58 17.51 -16.03 -9.71
C GLY A 58 18.67 -16.49 -10.59
N PRO A 59 18.80 -17.80 -10.85
CA PRO A 59 19.86 -18.36 -11.69
C PRO A 59 19.88 -17.79 -13.13
N GLY A 60 18.74 -17.27 -13.61
CA GLY A 60 18.59 -16.67 -14.93
C GLY A 60 18.72 -15.14 -14.97
N GLY A 61 19.07 -14.48 -13.86
CA GLY A 61 19.20 -13.02 -13.78
C GLY A 61 18.25 -12.38 -12.76
N ALA A 62 18.13 -11.04 -12.83
CA ALA A 62 17.22 -10.26 -12.01
C ALA A 62 15.84 -10.17 -12.69
N ASN A 63 14.78 -10.46 -11.95
CA ASN A 63 13.40 -10.25 -12.37
C ASN A 63 12.77 -9.14 -11.52
N ILE A 64 12.24 -8.11 -12.16
CA ILE A 64 11.62 -6.97 -11.47
C ILE A 64 10.11 -7.17 -11.53
N ILE A 65 9.48 -7.35 -10.37
CA ILE A 65 8.03 -7.47 -10.22
C ILE A 65 7.48 -6.15 -9.70
N ARG A 66 6.53 -5.57 -10.40
CA ARG A 66 5.81 -4.38 -9.96
C ARG A 66 4.53 -4.75 -9.23
N TRP A 67 4.33 -4.12 -8.08
CA TRP A 67 3.19 -4.34 -7.20
C TRP A 67 2.39 -3.05 -7.05
N LEU A 68 1.08 -3.16 -7.29
CA LEU A 68 0.12 -2.14 -6.91
C LEU A 68 -0.22 -2.32 -5.43
N VAL A 69 -0.08 -1.26 -4.64
CA VAL A 69 -0.36 -1.30 -3.20
C VAL A 69 -1.57 -0.40 -2.93
N SER A 70 -2.54 -0.96 -2.19
CA SER A 70 -3.59 -0.17 -1.55
C SER A 70 -3.58 -0.39 -0.03
N CYS A 71 -3.72 0.71 0.70
CA CYS A 71 -3.70 0.81 2.13
C CYS A 71 -5.12 1.09 2.64
N LYS A 72 -5.67 0.18 3.46
CA LYS A 72 -6.99 0.35 4.09
C LYS A 72 -6.86 0.30 5.61
N HIS A 73 -7.01 1.46 6.25
CA HIS A 73 -6.94 1.55 7.71
C HIS A 73 -8.35 1.46 8.34
N LYS A 74 -8.68 0.31 8.95
CA LYS A 74 -9.97 0.06 9.64
C LYS A 74 -9.82 -0.32 11.13
N ALA A 75 -8.63 -0.17 11.71
CA ALA A 75 -8.36 -0.57 13.09
C ALA A 75 -9.28 0.17 14.09
N HIS A 76 -9.57 1.44 13.83
CA HIS A 76 -10.44 2.29 14.66
C HIS A 76 -11.93 1.94 14.59
N SER A 77 -12.40 1.37 13.48
CA SER A 77 -13.82 1.02 13.31
C SER A 77 -14.15 -0.40 13.78
N GLY A 78 -13.14 -1.23 14.05
CA GLY A 78 -13.33 -2.66 14.37
C GLY A 78 -13.94 -3.46 13.23
N THR A 79 -13.97 -2.90 12.01
CA THR A 79 -14.53 -3.53 10.82
C THR A 79 -13.43 -4.13 9.96
N SER A 80 -13.74 -5.23 9.27
CA SER A 80 -12.81 -5.85 8.32
C SER A 80 -12.85 -5.13 6.97
N VAL A 81 -11.75 -5.23 6.22
CA VAL A 81 -11.73 -4.84 4.80
C VAL A 81 -12.64 -5.79 4.02
N THR A 82 -13.60 -5.24 3.27
CA THR A 82 -14.55 -5.99 2.46
C THR A 82 -14.24 -5.87 0.98
N PRO A 83 -14.70 -6.79 0.11
CA PRO A 83 -14.56 -6.64 -1.34
C PRO A 83 -15.18 -5.33 -1.89
N GLY A 84 -16.14 -4.73 -1.16
CA GLY A 84 -16.72 -3.43 -1.52
C GLY A 84 -15.77 -2.25 -1.28
N ASP A 85 -14.82 -2.38 -0.35
CA ASP A 85 -13.78 -1.36 -0.09
C ASP A 85 -12.69 -1.35 -1.18
N GLU A 86 -12.59 -2.44 -1.95
CA GLU A 86 -11.52 -2.66 -2.93
C GLU A 86 -12.05 -3.28 -4.23
N GLN A 87 -12.77 -2.45 -4.98
CA GLN A 87 -13.37 -2.84 -6.25
C GLN A 87 -12.38 -2.72 -7.42
N ASN A 88 -12.50 -3.61 -8.39
CA ASN A 88 -11.79 -3.57 -9.68
C ASN A 88 -10.25 -3.57 -9.58
N VAL A 89 -9.68 -4.34 -8.64
CA VAL A 89 -8.21 -4.50 -8.51
C VAL A 89 -7.56 -4.96 -9.82
N ARG A 90 -8.20 -5.88 -10.55
CA ARG A 90 -7.69 -6.39 -11.83
C ARG A 90 -7.59 -5.32 -12.90
N ASP A 91 -8.56 -4.43 -12.99
CA ASP A 91 -8.55 -3.35 -13.99
C ASP A 91 -7.41 -2.34 -13.71
N ARG A 92 -7.03 -2.19 -12.43
CA ARG A 92 -5.92 -1.31 -12.02
C ARG A 92 -4.54 -1.89 -12.34
N LEU A 93 -4.40 -3.22 -12.44
CA LEU A 93 -3.13 -3.85 -12.82
C LEU A 93 -2.66 -3.42 -14.21
N GLY A 94 -3.58 -3.19 -15.15
CA GLY A 94 -3.24 -2.76 -16.51
C GLY A 94 -2.57 -1.38 -16.61
N VAL A 95 -2.60 -0.58 -15.53
CA VAL A 95 -1.92 0.72 -15.44
C VAL A 95 -0.46 0.54 -15.01
N VAL A 96 -0.18 -0.44 -14.15
CA VAL A 96 1.17 -0.79 -13.65
C VAL A 96 2.08 -1.26 -14.80
N ASP A 97 1.51 -1.98 -15.77
CA ASP A 97 2.22 -2.50 -16.95
C ASP A 97 2.60 -1.40 -17.97
N LYS A 98 2.05 -0.19 -17.87
CA LYS A 98 2.24 0.89 -18.86
C LYS A 98 3.10 2.06 -18.40
N ALA A 99 3.53 2.10 -17.13
CA ALA A 99 4.29 3.20 -16.53
C ALA A 99 5.80 3.06 -16.70
#